data_AF-A0AAD7F9W6-F1
#
_entry.id   AF-A0AAD7F9W6-F1
#
_cell.length_a   1.000
_cell.length_b   1.000
_cell.length_c   1.000
_cell.angle_alpha   90.00
_cell.angle_beta   90.00
_cell.angle_gamma   90.00
#
_symmetry.space_group_name_H-M   'P 1'
#
loop_
_entity.id
_entity.type
_entity.pdbx_description
1 polymer ?
#
loop_
_entity_poly.entity_id
_entity_poly.type
_entity_poly.pdbx_seq_one_letter_code
_entity_poly.pdbx_strand_id
1 'polypeptide(L)'
;AESPSKSYRQSKTNQWETWDTEVIPRLVPLWTRMFFETKGWRDVYKLPLPQRNAATCACKGHVIHKVSAVYFTEIKDIVIDICACTPAADQLLEVGLFPCAPVRLSVAVDVRVLDMVRRLFLRVAPNNTAYTEAYEEFLDELGFSL
;
A
#
# COMPACT_ATOMS: atom_id res chain seq x y z
N ALA A 1 20.28 -7.72 24.69
CA ALA A 1 19.78 -7.04 23.49
C ALA A 1 20.97 -6.71 22.59
N GLU A 2 21.18 -7.49 21.53
CA GLU A 2 22.28 -7.26 20.59
C GLU A 2 22.08 -5.94 19.84
N SER A 3 23.13 -5.11 19.83
CA SER A 3 23.12 -3.84 19.11
C SER A 3 23.11 -4.11 17.60
N PRO A 4 22.20 -3.52 16.82
CA PRO A 4 22.16 -3.75 15.38
C PRO A 4 23.47 -3.30 14.71
N SER A 5 24.00 -4.15 13.84
CA SER A 5 25.27 -3.93 13.12
C SER A 5 25.24 -2.63 12.30
N LYS A 6 26.41 -2.01 12.08
CA LYS A 6 26.53 -0.76 11.33
C LYS A 6 25.90 -0.84 9.93
N SER A 7 26.03 -2.00 9.26
CA SER A 7 25.44 -2.28 7.94
C SER A 7 23.90 -2.31 7.96
N TYR A 8 23.28 -2.87 9.01
CA TYR A 8 21.82 -2.86 9.16
C TYR A 8 21.28 -1.44 9.39
N ARG A 9 21.97 -0.64 10.20
CA ARG A 9 21.60 0.77 10.42
C ARG A 9 21.70 1.59 9.14
N GLN A 10 22.75 1.38 8.34
CA GLN A 10 22.89 2.01 7.02
C GLN A 10 21.77 1.58 6.06
N SER A 11 21.47 0.29 5.98
CA SER A 11 20.36 -0.22 5.15
C SER A 11 18.99 0.35 5.54
N LYS A 12 18.75 0.62 6.83
CA LYS A 12 17.54 1.31 7.31
C LYS A 12 17.56 2.81 7.00
N THR A 13 18.75 3.42 7.08
CA THR A 13 18.97 4.83 6.74
C THR A 13 18.62 5.06 5.26
N ASN A 14 19.18 4.23 4.39
CA ASN A 14 18.92 4.32 2.95
C ASN A 14 17.45 4.08 2.60
N GLN A 15 16.73 3.24 3.36
CA GLN A 15 15.30 2.99 3.12
C GLN A 15 14.42 4.18 3.48
N TRP A 16 14.68 4.89 4.59
CA TRP A 16 13.87 6.07 4.91
C TRP A 16 14.12 7.20 3.90
N GLU A 17 15.36 7.36 3.45
CA GLU A 17 15.71 8.35 2.42
C GLU A 17 14.92 8.07 1.14
N THR A 18 14.95 6.83 0.63
CA THR A 18 14.18 6.44 -0.56
C THR A 18 12.67 6.66 -0.39
N TRP A 19 12.12 6.42 0.81
CA TRP A 19 10.71 6.72 1.08
C TRP A 19 10.41 8.22 0.94
N ASP A 20 11.22 9.05 1.58
CA ASP A 20 11.02 10.49 1.67
C ASP A 20 11.29 11.21 0.34
N THR A 21 12.35 10.83 -0.37
CA THR A 21 12.80 11.55 -1.56
C THR A 21 12.25 11.02 -2.87
N GLU A 22 11.89 9.73 -2.94
CA GLU A 22 11.51 9.08 -4.20
C GLU A 22 10.09 8.50 -4.19
N VAL A 23 9.78 7.62 -3.23
CA VAL A 23 8.55 6.83 -3.30
C VAL A 23 7.33 7.64 -2.89
N ILE A 24 7.31 8.24 -1.70
CA ILE A 24 6.12 8.98 -1.21
C ILE A 24 5.79 10.16 -2.14
N PRO A 25 6.75 11.04 -2.52
CA PRO A 25 6.43 12.17 -3.40
C PRO A 25 5.83 11.73 -4.73
N ARG A 26 6.28 10.61 -5.29
CA ARG A 26 5.72 10.04 -6.53
C ARG A 26 4.34 9.44 -6.32
N LEU A 27 4.10 8.80 -5.19
CA LEU A 27 2.81 8.15 -4.89
C LEU A 27 1.71 9.14 -4.50
N VAL A 28 2.01 10.29 -3.90
CA VAL A 28 0.98 11.27 -3.48
C VAL A 28 0.01 11.65 -4.60
N PRO A 29 0.46 12.13 -5.78
CA PRO A 29 -0.48 12.50 -6.85
C PRO A 29 -1.29 11.31 -7.36
N LEU A 30 -0.67 10.12 -7.43
CA LEU A 30 -1.33 8.88 -7.82
C LEU A 30 -2.40 8.48 -6.78
N TRP A 31 -2.07 8.55 -5.50
CA TRP A 31 -2.98 8.27 -4.40
C TRP A 31 -4.20 9.18 -4.47
N THR A 32 -4.00 10.49 -4.67
CA THR A 32 -5.08 11.46 -4.76
C THR A 32 -6.00 11.15 -5.94
N ARG A 33 -5.44 10.86 -7.13
CA ARG A 33 -6.22 10.46 -8.31
C ARG A 33 -7.07 9.23 -8.00
N MET A 34 -6.44 8.17 -7.53
CA MET A 34 -7.10 6.89 -7.26
C MET A 34 -8.16 7.04 -6.15
N PHE A 35 -7.90 7.85 -5.11
CA PHE A 35 -8.86 8.13 -4.05
C PHE A 35 -10.17 8.70 -4.62
N PHE A 36 -10.09 9.66 -5.53
CA PHE A 36 -11.30 10.24 -6.15
C PHE A 36 -11.98 9.27 -7.12
N GLU A 37 -11.22 8.60 -7.98
CA GLU A 37 -11.77 7.65 -8.97
C GLU A 37 -12.51 6.48 -8.31
N THR A 38 -12.04 6.04 -7.14
CA THR A 38 -12.62 4.93 -6.38
C THR A 38 -13.63 5.36 -5.32
N LYS A 39 -14.04 6.64 -5.33
CA LYS A 39 -14.97 7.24 -4.35
C LYS A 39 -14.52 7.01 -2.90
N GLY A 40 -13.29 7.41 -2.60
CA GLY A 40 -12.67 7.21 -1.29
C GLY A 40 -12.32 5.75 -1.04
N TRP A 41 -11.81 5.04 -2.06
CA TRP A 41 -11.43 3.63 -1.99
C TRP A 41 -12.58 2.62 -1.78
N ARG A 42 -13.84 3.07 -1.78
CA ARG A 42 -15.01 2.18 -1.71
C ARG A 42 -15.04 1.17 -2.85
N ASP A 43 -14.72 1.64 -4.06
CA ASP A 43 -14.79 0.85 -5.29
C ASP A 43 -13.48 0.10 -5.63
N VAL A 44 -12.55 -0.07 -4.68
CA VAL A 44 -11.24 -0.75 -4.90
C VAL A 44 -11.39 -2.16 -5.45
N TYR A 45 -12.41 -2.91 -5.04
CA TYR A 45 -12.67 -4.28 -5.52
C TYR A 45 -13.03 -4.36 -7.02
N LYS A 46 -13.34 -3.22 -7.64
CA LYS A 46 -13.60 -3.12 -9.09
C LYS A 46 -12.33 -2.87 -9.90
N LEU A 47 -11.22 -2.53 -9.23
CA LEU A 47 -9.95 -2.30 -9.90
C LEU A 47 -9.43 -3.62 -10.47
N PRO A 48 -8.89 -3.62 -11.70
CA PRO A 48 -8.23 -4.79 -12.23
C PRO A 48 -7.00 -5.12 -11.39
N LEU A 49 -6.57 -6.38 -11.41
CA LEU A 49 -5.25 -6.74 -10.87
C LEU A 49 -4.16 -5.98 -11.64
N PRO A 50 -2.95 -5.80 -11.05
CA PRO A 50 -1.85 -5.16 -11.75
C PRO A 50 -1.56 -5.95 -13.02
N GLN A 51 -1.81 -5.32 -14.16
CA GLN A 51 -1.56 -5.92 -15.46
C GLN A 51 -0.52 -5.10 -16.20
N ARG A 52 0.33 -5.81 -16.92
CA ARG A 52 1.24 -5.19 -17.87
C ARG A 52 0.41 -4.47 -18.93
N ASN A 53 0.44 -3.14 -18.91
CA ASN A 53 0.06 -2.38 -20.09
C ASN A 53 1.20 -2.44 -21.10
N ALA A 54 1.15 -3.43 -22.01
CA ALA A 54 2.13 -3.53 -23.10
C ALA A 54 2.15 -2.27 -24.00
N ALA A 55 1.10 -1.44 -23.92
CA ALA A 55 1.00 -0.15 -24.60
C ALA A 55 1.82 0.97 -23.94
N THR A 56 2.19 0.87 -22.65
CA THR A 56 2.84 1.97 -21.90
C THR A 56 4.35 1.83 -21.75
N CYS A 57 4.95 0.64 -21.87
CA CYS A 57 6.41 0.47 -21.93
C CYS A 57 6.88 -0.68 -22.83
N ALA A 58 7.86 -0.40 -23.70
CA ALA A 58 8.61 -1.37 -24.50
C ALA A 58 10.06 -1.58 -23.99
N CYS A 59 10.32 -1.20 -22.75
CA CYS A 59 11.60 -1.36 -22.09
C CYS A 59 11.99 -2.84 -21.95
N LYS A 60 13.30 -3.14 -21.84
CA LYS A 60 13.81 -4.53 -21.78
C LYS A 60 14.18 -5.01 -20.37
N GLY A 61 13.97 -4.18 -19.34
CA GLY A 61 14.36 -4.42 -17.95
C GLY A 61 13.21 -4.86 -17.05
N HIS A 62 12.38 -5.77 -17.53
CA HIS A 62 11.21 -6.26 -16.81
C HIS A 62 11.59 -7.33 -15.79
N VAL A 63 11.07 -7.20 -14.58
CA VAL A 63 11.23 -8.16 -13.50
C VAL A 63 9.86 -8.53 -12.97
N ILE A 64 9.49 -9.79 -13.17
CA ILE A 64 8.28 -10.36 -12.58
C ILE A 64 8.55 -10.63 -11.12
N HIS A 65 7.74 -10.04 -10.24
CA HIS A 65 7.91 -10.14 -8.80
C HIS A 65 6.60 -10.53 -8.13
N LYS A 66 6.70 -11.45 -7.17
CA LYS A 66 5.56 -11.94 -6.39
C LYS A 66 5.45 -11.16 -5.09
N VAL A 67 4.27 -10.65 -4.79
CA VAL A 67 3.97 -9.84 -3.60
C VAL A 67 2.80 -10.47 -2.86
N SER A 68 2.91 -10.63 -1.54
CA SER A 68 1.78 -11.02 -0.71
C SER A 68 0.95 -9.77 -0.39
N ALA A 69 -0.24 -9.69 -0.97
CA ALA A 69 -1.20 -8.62 -0.76
C ALA A 69 -2.10 -8.97 0.43
N VAL A 70 -2.09 -8.11 1.44
CA VAL A 70 -2.98 -8.17 2.61
C VAL A 70 -4.17 -7.28 2.32
N TYR A 71 -5.25 -7.88 1.83
CA TYR A 71 -6.53 -7.22 1.64
C TYR A 71 -7.31 -7.14 2.95
N PHE A 72 -8.36 -6.33 2.96
CA PHE A 72 -9.25 -6.20 4.11
C PHE A 72 -9.85 -7.56 4.56
N THR A 73 -10.19 -8.44 3.62
CA THR A 73 -10.89 -9.71 3.90
C THR A 73 -10.01 -10.95 3.78
N GLU A 74 -8.84 -10.84 3.16
CA GLU A 74 -8.03 -12.01 2.79
C GLU A 74 -6.57 -11.64 2.53
N ILE A 75 -5.71 -12.66 2.50
CA ILE A 75 -4.32 -12.53 2.07
C ILE A 75 -4.17 -13.34 0.78
N LYS A 76 -3.69 -12.69 -0.28
CA LYS A 76 -3.49 -13.30 -1.60
C LYS A 76 -2.14 -12.92 -2.16
N ASP A 77 -1.52 -13.85 -2.86
CA ASP A 77 -0.32 -13.55 -3.62
C ASP A 77 -0.69 -12.98 -4.99
N ILE A 78 -0.09 -11.84 -5.33
CA ILE A 78 -0.22 -11.19 -6.62
C ILE A 78 1.14 -11.12 -7.32
N VAL A 79 1.10 -10.96 -8.64
CA VAL A 79 2.28 -10.85 -9.48
C VAL A 79 2.29 -9.48 -10.14
N ILE A 80 3.41 -8.78 -10.05
CA ILE A 80 3.64 -7.48 -10.67
C ILE A 80 4.81 -7.55 -11.64
N ASP A 81 4.76 -6.73 -12.70
CA ASP A 81 5.79 -6.67 -13.74
C ASP A 81 6.53 -5.33 -13.64
N ILE A 82 7.64 -5.34 -12.92
CA ILE A 82 8.37 -4.13 -12.53
C ILE A 82 9.35 -3.74 -13.63
N CYS A 83 9.36 -2.46 -14.01
CA CYS A 83 10.42 -1.88 -14.81
C CYS A 83 10.71 -0.44 -14.36
N ALA A 84 11.74 0.19 -14.91
CA ALA A 84 12.08 1.58 -14.57
C ALA A 84 10.94 2.58 -14.88
N CYS A 85 10.10 2.29 -15.88
CA CYS A 85 8.98 3.14 -16.28
C CYS A 85 7.71 2.87 -15.48
N THR A 86 7.54 1.67 -14.95
CA THR A 86 6.42 1.27 -14.10
C THR A 86 6.95 0.70 -12.79
N PRO A 87 7.32 1.56 -11.84
CA PRO A 87 7.81 1.13 -10.55
C PRO A 87 6.78 0.28 -9.80
N ALA A 88 7.24 -0.63 -8.96
CA ALA A 88 6.38 -1.54 -8.21
C ALA A 88 5.34 -0.81 -7.35
N ALA A 89 5.77 0.25 -6.67
CA ALA A 89 4.92 1.03 -5.77
C ALA A 89 3.72 1.64 -6.50
N ASP A 90 3.92 2.08 -7.74
CA ASP A 90 2.90 2.75 -8.54
C ASP A 90 1.85 1.73 -8.99
N GLN A 91 2.31 0.58 -9.51
CA GLN A 91 1.43 -0.53 -9.91
C GLN A 91 0.57 -1.05 -8.76
N LEU A 92 1.14 -1.11 -7.55
CA LEU A 92 0.40 -1.55 -6.37
C LEU A 92 -0.64 -0.52 -5.96
N LEU A 93 -0.29 0.77 -5.97
CA LEU A 93 -1.22 1.82 -5.58
C LEU A 93 -2.38 1.98 -6.56
N GLU A 94 -2.14 1.76 -7.85
CA GLU A 94 -3.18 1.70 -8.89
C GLU A 94 -4.24 0.62 -8.65
N VAL A 95 -3.94 -0.37 -7.81
CA VAL A 95 -4.90 -1.42 -7.41
C VAL A 95 -5.31 -1.33 -5.95
N GLY A 96 -5.04 -0.19 -5.30
CA GLY A 96 -5.41 0.05 -3.90
C GLY A 96 -4.50 -0.62 -2.87
N LEU A 97 -3.28 -0.99 -3.24
CA LEU A 97 -2.29 -1.59 -2.33
C LEU A 97 -1.13 -0.63 -2.08
N PHE A 98 -0.75 -0.47 -0.82
CA PHE A 98 0.43 0.28 -0.42
C PHE A 98 1.59 -0.67 -0.15
N PRO A 99 2.78 -0.42 -0.69
CA PRO A 99 3.93 -1.29 -0.48
C PRO A 99 4.53 -1.15 0.93
N CYS A 100 4.94 -2.25 1.54
CA CYS A 100 5.54 -2.21 2.89
C CYS A 100 7.05 -1.92 2.90
N ALA A 101 7.69 -1.84 1.74
CA ALA A 101 9.11 -1.52 1.60
C ALA A 101 9.38 -0.80 0.27
N PRO A 102 10.35 0.13 0.22
CA PRO A 102 10.61 0.94 -0.97
C PRO A 102 11.46 0.19 -2.02
N VAL A 103 12.27 -0.78 -1.58
CA VAL A 103 13.26 -1.47 -2.44
C VAL A 103 12.97 -2.96 -2.59
N ARG A 104 12.80 -3.70 -1.48
CA ARG A 104 12.51 -5.14 -1.52
C ARG A 104 11.10 -5.42 -1.04
N LEU A 105 10.18 -5.48 -1.99
CA LEU A 105 8.75 -5.41 -1.75
C LEU A 105 8.17 -6.83 -1.63
N SER A 106 8.16 -7.40 -0.43
CA SER A 106 7.59 -8.74 -0.20
C SER A 106 6.09 -8.70 0.10
N VAL A 107 5.64 -7.62 0.73
CA VAL A 107 4.28 -7.47 1.23
C VAL A 107 3.74 -6.11 0.81
N ALA A 108 2.47 -6.08 0.45
CA ALA A 108 1.70 -4.85 0.27
C ALA A 108 0.37 -4.98 1.03
N VAL A 109 -0.14 -3.86 1.52
CA VAL A 109 -1.34 -3.82 2.37
C VAL A 109 -2.37 -2.92 1.72
N ASP A 110 -3.64 -3.30 1.79
CA ASP A 110 -4.75 -2.49 1.32
C ASP A 110 -4.74 -1.10 1.97
N VAL A 111 -4.85 -0.06 1.14
CA VAL A 111 -4.87 1.34 1.58
C VAL A 111 -5.99 1.61 2.58
N ARG A 112 -7.09 0.86 2.51
CA ARG A 112 -8.21 0.96 3.45
C ARG A 112 -7.84 0.44 4.84
N VAL A 113 -7.02 -0.61 4.92
CA VAL A 113 -6.49 -1.11 6.20
C VAL A 113 -5.60 -0.06 6.85
N LEU A 114 -4.81 0.68 6.05
CA LEU A 114 -4.00 1.78 6.57
C LEU A 114 -4.87 2.92 7.12
N ASP A 115 -5.97 3.27 6.46
CA ASP A 115 -6.91 4.29 6.95
C ASP A 115 -7.59 3.86 8.26
N MET A 116 -8.05 2.61 8.34
CA MET A 116 -8.60 2.02 9.56
C MET A 116 -7.59 2.09 10.73
N VAL A 117 -6.35 1.67 10.49
CA VAL A 117 -5.28 1.70 11.50
C VAL A 117 -5.00 3.13 11.96
N ARG A 118 -4.96 4.10 11.03
CA ARG A 118 -4.82 5.52 11.36
C ARG A 118 -5.94 6.00 12.29
N ARG A 119 -7.20 5.67 12.00
CA ARG A 119 -8.36 6.04 12.83
C ARG A 119 -8.28 5.39 14.21
N LEU A 120 -7.90 4.12 14.27
CA LEU A 120 -7.71 3.40 15.51
C LEU A 120 -6.65 4.05 16.39
N PHE A 121 -5.50 4.44 15.82
CA PHE A 121 -4.44 5.12 16.56
C PHE A 121 -4.88 6.45 17.17
N LEU A 122 -5.82 7.17 16.54
CA LEU A 122 -6.40 8.39 17.11
C LEU A 122 -7.30 8.11 18.33
N ARG A 123 -7.76 6.88 18.54
CA ARG A 123 -8.69 6.48 19.61
C ARG A 123 -8.10 5.50 20.63
N VAL A 124 -6.79 5.21 20.56
CA VAL A 124 -6.15 4.04 21.18
C VAL A 124 -6.07 4.03 22.72
N ALA A 125 -6.41 5.12 23.42
CA ALA A 125 -6.32 5.16 24.89
C ALA A 125 -7.52 5.83 25.57
N PRO A 126 -8.05 5.29 26.70
CA PRO A 126 -8.04 3.90 27.18
C PRO A 126 -9.46 3.31 27.02
N ASN A 127 -10.00 3.37 25.81
CA ASN A 127 -11.38 2.96 25.57
C ASN A 127 -11.41 1.61 24.86
N ASN A 128 -11.91 0.57 25.55
CA ASN A 128 -12.11 -0.74 24.94
C ASN A 128 -13.20 -0.73 23.85
N THR A 129 -14.09 0.26 23.84
CA THR A 129 -15.06 0.47 22.74
C THR A 129 -14.47 1.25 21.58
N ALA A 130 -13.30 1.90 21.73
CA ALA A 130 -12.70 2.69 20.65
C ALA A 130 -12.41 1.86 19.40
N TYR A 131 -12.03 0.59 19.57
CA TYR A 131 -11.84 -0.31 18.44
C TYR A 131 -13.15 -0.58 17.72
N THR A 132 -14.20 -0.97 18.46
CA THR A 132 -15.52 -1.28 17.89
C THR A 132 -16.11 -0.06 17.20
N GLU A 133 -16.08 1.11 17.86
CA GLU A 133 -16.57 2.38 17.29
C GLU A 133 -15.79 2.81 16.04
N ALA A 134 -14.44 2.70 16.06
CA ALA A 134 -13.63 2.99 14.87
C ALA A 134 -13.93 2.05 13.72
N TYR A 135 -14.17 0.78 14.04
CA TYR A 135 -14.43 -0.26 13.05
C TYR A 135 -15.82 -0.12 12.44
N GLU A 136 -16.85 0.13 13.26
CA GLU A 136 -18.22 0.40 12.82
C GLU A 136 -18.29 1.63 11.92
N GLU A 137 -17.69 2.75 12.34
CA GLU A 137 -17.62 3.98 11.54
C GLU A 137 -16.87 3.77 10.23
N PHE A 138 -15.75 3.05 10.26
CA PHE A 138 -14.99 2.72 9.07
C PHE A 138 -15.78 1.83 8.09
N LEU A 139 -16.51 0.84 8.60
CA LEU A 139 -17.36 -0.03 7.77
C LEU A 139 -18.53 0.74 7.16
N ASP A 140 -19.20 1.59 7.94
CA ASP A 140 -20.30 2.44 7.46
C ASP A 140 -19.80 3.39 6.36
N GLU A 141 -18.61 3.98 6.54
CA GLU A 141 -17.96 4.78 5.52
C GLU A 141 -17.56 3.99 4.27
N LEU A 142 -17.39 2.67 4.35
CA LEU A 142 -17.21 1.81 3.18
C LEU A 142 -18.54 1.37 2.54
N GLY A 143 -19.67 1.71 3.16
CA GLY A 143 -21.03 1.34 2.73
C GLY A 143 -21.51 0.00 3.30
N PHE A 144 -20.85 -0.51 4.34
CA PHE A 144 -21.27 -1.71 5.06
C PHE A 144 -21.95 -1.28 6.37
N SER A 145 -23.28 -1.23 6.40
CA SER A 145 -24.03 -1.03 7.64
C SER A 145 -24.17 -2.36 8.41
N LEU A 146 -23.89 -2.36 9.70
CA LEU A 146 -24.15 -3.46 10.63
C LEU A 146 -25.61 -3.51 11.09
#